data_AF-A0A7H0VHE4-F1
#
_entry.id   AF-A0A7H0VHE4-F1
#
_cell.length_a   1.000
_cell.length_b   1.000
_cell.length_c   1.000
_cell.angle_alpha   90.00
_cell.angle_beta   90.00
_cell.angle_gamma   90.00
#
_symmetry.space_group_name_H-M   'P 1'
#
loop_
_entity.id
_entity.type
_entity.pdbx_description
1 polymer ?
#
loop_
_entity_poly.entity_id
_entity_poly.type
_entity_poly.pdbx_seq_one_letter_code
_entity_poly.pdbx_strand_id
1 'polypeptide(L)'
;MTRILVLLMILCSANSFAQESKFCNAEKCRLAKNHEAHFDPYYNGHLCENFDANQADFSNEYFRLQTERLSKISVDITDQLVQYKFDTDSLFNTGNSQQNGIIGLDYKRIRFHISDTKRKEGKLEFSIRGKSNVSGNICDFKGSVNILKILEIKGEHGFPDQATLFAEYELYEDSTQNHAGIFKGTFECSIVIDHQRKEIKLDESSEYSDGYYNRTYVGTWKSYNSGNLKKCIWGDYRLPFTFDFDQGDGEMIGNEKYLENGWTTFGDGSEYDFTAAKPRLKIQWWE
;
A
#
# COMPACT_ATOMS: atom_id res chain seq x y z
N MET A 1 66.73 8.97 -10.31
CA MET A 1 65.87 9.91 -9.53
C MET A 1 64.44 9.65 -9.95
N THR A 2 63.71 8.95 -9.09
CA THR A 2 62.42 8.29 -9.35
C THR A 2 61.30 9.15 -8.77
N ARG A 3 60.31 9.56 -9.58
CA ARG A 3 59.02 10.11 -9.11
C ARG A 3 57.95 9.70 -10.14
N ILE A 4 57.38 8.51 -9.97
CA ILE A 4 56.10 8.22 -9.29
C ILE A 4 54.91 8.79 -10.08
N LEU A 5 54.31 7.90 -10.88
CA LEU A 5 52.96 7.99 -11.42
C LEU A 5 51.98 7.99 -10.25
N VAL A 6 51.14 9.03 -10.11
CA VAL A 6 49.98 9.00 -9.22
C VAL A 6 48.80 8.50 -10.05
N LEU A 7 48.47 7.22 -9.87
CA LEU A 7 47.23 6.62 -10.33
C LEU A 7 46.10 7.13 -9.42
N LEU A 8 45.24 8.01 -9.93
CA LEU A 8 44.02 8.40 -9.23
C LEU A 8 43.00 7.25 -9.39
N MET A 9 42.98 6.32 -8.43
CA MET A 9 41.85 5.40 -8.26
C MET A 9 40.67 6.24 -7.78
N ILE A 10 39.69 6.45 -8.66
CA ILE A 10 38.37 6.91 -8.27
C ILE A 10 37.71 5.72 -7.58
N LEU A 11 37.81 5.71 -6.24
CA LEU A 11 37.02 4.87 -5.37
C LEU A 11 35.54 5.20 -5.64
N CYS A 12 34.83 4.28 -6.29
CA CYS A 12 33.39 4.18 -6.16
C CYS A 12 33.10 3.97 -4.67
N SER A 13 32.80 5.06 -3.94
CA SER A 13 32.16 4.96 -2.65
C SER A 13 30.74 4.44 -2.90
N ALA A 14 30.58 3.12 -2.87
CA ALA A 14 29.30 2.54 -2.55
C ALA A 14 28.91 3.09 -1.19
N ASN A 15 28.01 4.08 -1.17
CA ASN A 15 27.27 4.43 0.04
C ASN A 15 26.35 3.25 0.34
N SER A 16 26.93 2.19 0.91
CA SER A 16 26.17 1.28 1.74
C SER A 16 25.74 2.12 2.94
N PHE A 17 24.52 2.65 2.88
CA PHE A 17 23.84 3.10 4.09
C PHE A 17 23.78 1.89 5.00
N ALA A 18 24.69 1.83 5.97
CA ALA A 18 24.60 0.91 7.08
C ALA A 18 23.30 1.27 7.80
N GLN A 19 22.27 0.46 7.55
CA GLN A 19 20.97 0.52 8.17
C GLN A 19 21.17 0.45 9.69
N GLU A 20 21.16 1.58 10.37
CA GLU A 20 21.36 1.60 11.82
C GLU A 20 20.24 0.79 12.49
N SER A 21 20.65 -0.30 13.10
CA SER A 21 19.88 -1.35 13.80
C SER A 21 19.03 -0.89 14.99
N LYS A 22 18.79 0.42 15.17
CA LYS A 22 18.05 0.95 16.33
C LYS A 22 16.54 0.76 16.24
N PHE A 23 15.95 0.74 15.04
CA PHE A 23 14.49 0.56 14.87
C PHE A 23 14.03 -0.88 15.12
N CYS A 24 14.92 -1.84 14.87
CA CYS A 24 14.68 -3.27 15.03
C CYS A 24 14.97 -3.79 16.45
N ASN A 25 15.30 -2.90 17.39
CA ASN A 25 15.66 -3.22 18.77
C ASN A 25 14.65 -2.60 19.74
N ALA A 26 13.37 -2.96 19.60
CA ALA A 26 12.39 -2.67 20.64
C ALA A 26 12.68 -3.57 21.86
N GLU A 27 13.59 -3.13 22.74
CA GLU A 27 13.95 -3.82 24.00
C GLU A 27 12.77 -4.00 24.98
N LYS A 28 11.55 -3.52 24.64
CA LYS A 28 10.40 -3.42 25.54
C LYS A 28 9.14 -4.16 25.09
N CYS A 29 9.23 -5.22 24.29
CA CYS A 29 8.09 -6.12 24.15
C CYS A 29 8.14 -7.27 25.15
N ARG A 30 7.07 -7.40 25.94
CA ARG A 30 6.89 -8.48 26.91
C ARG A 30 6.10 -9.67 26.34
N LEU A 31 5.64 -9.57 25.09
CA LEU A 31 4.91 -10.64 24.43
C LEU A 31 5.89 -11.76 24.05
N ALA A 32 5.38 -12.99 24.00
CA ALA A 32 6.17 -14.11 23.52
C ALA A 32 6.47 -13.94 22.03
N LYS A 33 7.65 -14.37 21.56
CA LYS A 33 8.06 -14.23 20.15
C LYS A 33 7.10 -14.83 19.12
N ASN A 34 6.25 -15.77 19.54
CA ASN A 34 5.23 -16.41 18.70
C ASN A 34 3.86 -15.71 18.77
N HIS A 35 3.74 -14.61 19.52
CA HIS A 35 2.51 -13.82 19.61
C HIS A 35 2.26 -13.10 18.29
N GLU A 36 0.99 -12.98 17.87
CA GLU A 36 0.60 -12.47 16.55
C GLU A 36 1.07 -11.03 16.28
N ALA A 37 1.17 -10.21 17.32
CA ALA A 37 1.74 -8.85 17.24
C ALA A 37 3.19 -8.81 16.70
N HIS A 38 3.95 -9.90 16.77
CA HIS A 38 5.29 -9.97 16.17
C HIS A 38 5.26 -10.12 14.64
N PHE A 39 4.10 -10.47 14.08
CA PHE A 39 3.87 -10.69 12.66
C PHE A 39 2.90 -9.67 12.07
N ASP A 40 2.47 -8.67 12.84
CA ASP A 40 1.60 -7.61 12.36
C ASP A 40 2.37 -6.72 11.37
N PRO A 41 1.95 -6.66 10.09
CA PRO A 41 2.67 -5.91 9.09
C PRO A 41 2.59 -4.39 9.29
N TYR A 42 1.77 -3.89 10.22
CA TYR A 42 1.67 -2.47 10.55
C TYR A 42 2.45 -2.09 11.82
N TYR A 43 2.99 -3.06 12.57
CA TYR A 43 3.66 -2.79 13.85
C TYR A 43 5.19 -2.82 13.75
N ASN A 44 5.80 -1.62 13.68
CA ASN A 44 7.23 -1.45 13.42
C ASN A 44 8.16 -2.06 14.48
N GLY A 45 7.71 -2.19 15.73
CA GLY A 45 8.54 -2.70 16.82
C GLY A 45 9.06 -4.14 16.63
N HIS A 46 8.35 -4.97 15.85
CA HIS A 46 8.71 -6.37 15.61
C HIS A 46 8.86 -6.74 14.13
N LEU A 47 8.52 -5.84 13.21
CA LEU A 47 8.62 -6.08 11.78
C LEU A 47 10.02 -6.61 11.38
N CYS A 48 11.10 -6.03 11.92
CA CYS A 48 12.44 -6.51 11.60
C CYS A 48 12.82 -7.88 12.19
N GLU A 49 12.07 -8.40 13.16
CA GLU A 49 12.36 -9.73 13.74
C GLU A 49 12.00 -10.84 12.77
N ASN A 50 11.00 -10.60 11.92
CA ASN A 50 10.38 -11.62 11.07
C ASN A 50 10.44 -11.28 9.58
N PHE A 51 10.78 -10.04 9.21
CA PHE A 51 10.81 -9.57 7.82
C PHE A 51 12.10 -8.82 7.49
N ASP A 52 12.64 -9.03 6.30
CA ASP A 52 13.81 -8.31 5.79
C ASP A 52 13.38 -6.94 5.24
N ALA A 53 13.85 -5.85 5.82
CA ALA A 53 13.58 -4.50 5.35
C ALA A 53 13.96 -4.26 3.87
N ASN A 54 14.94 -5.02 3.36
CA ASN A 54 15.40 -4.94 1.97
C ASN A 54 14.58 -5.78 0.98
N GLN A 55 13.63 -6.59 1.48
CA GLN A 55 12.73 -7.35 0.63
C GLN A 55 11.87 -6.40 -0.20
N ALA A 56 11.85 -6.64 -1.51
CA ALA A 56 11.09 -5.81 -2.45
C ALA A 56 9.60 -6.20 -2.48
N ASP A 57 9.29 -7.49 -2.43
CA ASP A 57 7.93 -7.99 -2.62
C ASP A 57 7.41 -8.64 -1.34
N PHE A 58 6.37 -8.07 -0.74
CA PHE A 58 5.68 -8.62 0.43
C PHE A 58 4.27 -9.12 0.10
N SER A 59 3.90 -9.22 -1.18
CA SER A 59 2.52 -9.49 -1.59
C SER A 59 1.97 -10.79 -1.01
N ASN A 60 2.77 -11.86 -1.06
CA ASN A 60 2.39 -13.19 -0.59
C ASN A 60 2.35 -13.25 0.94
N GLU A 61 3.35 -12.66 1.60
CA GLU A 61 3.42 -12.55 3.05
C GLU A 61 2.22 -11.79 3.59
N TYR A 62 1.90 -10.64 2.98
CA TYR A 62 0.75 -9.82 3.36
C TYR A 62 -0.56 -10.60 3.25
N PHE A 63 -0.81 -11.20 2.08
CA PHE A 63 -2.01 -12.00 1.84
C PHE A 63 -2.13 -13.13 2.87
N ARG A 64 -1.04 -13.86 3.10
CA ARG A 64 -1.02 -14.98 4.05
C ARG A 64 -1.32 -14.51 5.47
N LEU A 65 -0.60 -13.51 5.98
CA LEU A 65 -0.75 -13.02 7.34
C LEU A 65 -2.18 -12.52 7.61
N GLN A 66 -2.72 -11.71 6.71
CA GLN A 66 -4.05 -11.14 6.88
C GLN A 66 -5.15 -12.21 6.78
N THR A 67 -5.05 -13.12 5.80
CA THR A 67 -6.05 -14.19 5.66
C THR A 67 -5.98 -15.22 6.80
N GLU A 68 -4.80 -15.59 7.29
CA GLU A 68 -4.65 -16.44 8.48
C GLU A 68 -5.26 -15.78 9.72
N ARG A 69 -4.97 -14.50 9.95
CA ARG A 69 -5.54 -13.73 11.07
C ARG A 69 -7.07 -13.71 11.02
N LEU A 70 -7.64 -13.34 9.87
CA LEU A 70 -9.08 -13.18 9.71
C LEU A 70 -9.83 -14.51 9.71
N SER A 71 -9.26 -15.58 9.15
CA SER A 71 -9.91 -16.90 9.09
C SER A 71 -10.32 -17.48 10.46
N LYS A 72 -9.72 -16.99 11.54
CA LYS A 72 -10.10 -17.35 12.92
C LYS A 72 -11.53 -16.90 13.24
N ILE A 73 -11.96 -15.75 12.70
CA ILE A 73 -13.22 -15.06 13.03
C ILE A 73 -14.16 -14.92 11.84
N SER A 74 -13.74 -15.34 10.64
CA SER A 74 -14.49 -15.14 9.40
C SER A 74 -14.82 -16.46 8.69
N VAL A 75 -15.65 -16.36 7.66
CA VAL A 75 -15.94 -17.44 6.70
C VAL A 75 -15.65 -16.96 5.29
N ASP A 76 -15.17 -17.86 4.43
CA ASP A 76 -14.97 -17.56 3.01
C ASP A 76 -16.30 -17.69 2.26
N ILE A 77 -16.72 -16.59 1.64
CA ILE A 77 -17.99 -16.50 0.90
C ILE A 77 -17.78 -16.08 -0.56
N THR A 78 -16.54 -16.13 -1.06
CA THR A 78 -16.13 -15.60 -2.37
C THR A 78 -17.05 -16.04 -3.51
N ASP A 79 -17.30 -17.35 -3.62
CA ASP A 79 -18.11 -17.93 -4.70
C ASP A 79 -19.59 -17.51 -4.63
N GLN A 80 -20.07 -17.16 -3.43
CA GLN A 80 -21.47 -16.74 -3.22
C GLN A 80 -21.72 -15.33 -3.74
N LEU A 81 -20.65 -14.51 -3.83
CA LEU A 81 -20.72 -13.09 -4.17
C LEU A 81 -20.52 -12.80 -5.65
N VAL A 82 -20.30 -13.82 -6.49
CA VAL A 82 -20.13 -13.64 -7.94
C VAL A 82 -21.31 -12.90 -8.58
N GLN A 83 -22.53 -13.05 -8.06
CA GLN A 83 -23.72 -12.39 -8.60
C GLN A 83 -24.08 -11.08 -7.88
N TYR A 84 -23.33 -10.67 -6.85
CA TYR A 84 -23.59 -9.43 -6.13
C TYR A 84 -23.13 -8.23 -6.94
N LYS A 85 -23.78 -7.09 -6.77
CA LYS A 85 -23.36 -5.82 -7.37
C LYS A 85 -22.26 -5.20 -6.51
N PHE A 86 -21.13 -4.90 -7.14
CA PHE A 86 -20.02 -4.19 -6.49
C PHE A 86 -20.15 -2.71 -6.83
N ASP A 87 -20.17 -1.86 -5.81
CA ASP A 87 -20.00 -0.43 -5.97
C ASP A 87 -18.53 -0.12 -6.30
N THR A 88 -18.18 -0.21 -7.58
CA THR A 88 -16.81 -0.04 -8.05
C THR A 88 -16.25 1.35 -7.81
N ASP A 89 -17.12 2.36 -7.67
CA ASP A 89 -16.69 3.72 -7.44
C ASP A 89 -16.12 3.86 -6.02
N SER A 90 -16.86 3.44 -4.99
CA SER A 90 -16.35 3.49 -3.61
C SER A 90 -15.18 2.54 -3.38
N LEU A 91 -15.21 1.34 -3.95
CA LEU A 91 -14.19 0.31 -3.69
C LEU A 91 -12.81 0.64 -4.28
N PHE A 92 -12.75 1.31 -5.42
CA PHE A 92 -11.49 1.45 -6.17
C PHE A 92 -11.17 2.89 -6.55
N ASN A 93 -12.16 3.70 -6.93
CA ASN A 93 -11.88 5.03 -7.45
C ASN A 93 -11.48 5.97 -6.30
N THR A 94 -10.58 6.90 -6.61
CA THR A 94 -10.07 7.86 -5.61
C THR A 94 -10.89 9.16 -5.56
N GLY A 95 -11.82 9.35 -6.51
CA GLY A 95 -12.62 10.57 -6.63
C GLY A 95 -11.72 11.81 -6.72
N ASN A 96 -12.02 12.84 -5.91
CA ASN A 96 -11.20 14.05 -5.85
C ASN A 96 -9.96 13.92 -4.94
N SER A 97 -9.67 12.72 -4.44
CA SER A 97 -8.53 12.43 -3.57
C SER A 97 -7.41 11.70 -4.33
N GLN A 98 -6.35 11.38 -3.59
CA GLN A 98 -5.24 10.55 -4.02
C GLN A 98 -4.94 9.51 -2.93
N GLN A 99 -4.30 8.42 -3.34
CA GLN A 99 -3.68 7.48 -2.41
C GLN A 99 -2.18 7.72 -2.37
N ASN A 100 -1.60 7.55 -1.18
CA ASN A 100 -0.18 7.77 -0.93
C ASN A 100 0.53 6.44 -0.73
N GLY A 101 1.82 6.42 -1.03
CA GLY A 101 2.62 5.22 -0.95
C GLY A 101 4.11 5.46 -0.93
N ILE A 102 4.84 4.37 -0.70
CA ILE A 102 6.29 4.28 -0.77
C ILE A 102 6.71 3.49 -2.02
N ILE A 103 7.78 3.90 -2.67
CA ILE A 103 8.44 3.15 -3.74
C ILE A 103 9.96 3.10 -3.50
N GLY A 104 10.54 1.91 -3.60
CA GLY A 104 11.97 1.67 -3.34
C GLY A 104 12.32 1.55 -1.85
N LEU A 105 13.60 1.27 -1.59
CA LEU A 105 14.16 1.16 -0.22
C LEU A 105 14.51 2.52 0.38
N ASP A 106 14.48 3.60 -0.42
CA ASP A 106 14.59 4.98 0.02
C ASP A 106 13.24 5.57 0.43
N TYR A 107 12.16 4.77 0.42
CA TYR A 107 10.80 5.19 0.80
C TYR A 107 10.32 6.43 0.05
N LYS A 108 10.71 6.55 -1.23
CA LYS A 108 10.29 7.67 -2.06
C LYS A 108 8.78 7.69 -2.18
N ARG A 109 8.18 8.87 -2.09
CA ARG A 109 6.73 9.01 -2.19
C ARG A 109 6.27 8.70 -3.60
N ILE A 110 5.28 7.81 -3.69
CA ILE A 110 4.47 7.57 -4.87
C ILE A 110 3.02 7.95 -4.56
N ARG A 111 2.32 8.49 -5.54
CA ARG A 111 0.90 8.85 -5.45
C ARG A 111 0.12 8.14 -6.55
N PHE A 112 -1.10 7.74 -6.23
CA PHE A 112 -2.02 7.09 -7.16
C PHE A 112 -3.35 7.85 -7.22
N HIS A 113 -3.90 7.93 -8.42
CA HIS A 113 -5.27 8.35 -8.66
C HIS A 113 -5.93 7.31 -9.57
N ILE A 114 -7.02 6.71 -9.11
CA ILE A 114 -7.81 5.75 -9.89
C ILE A 114 -9.07 6.46 -10.37
N SER A 115 -9.24 6.51 -11.69
CA SER A 115 -10.28 7.32 -12.34
C SER A 115 -11.44 6.51 -12.90
N ASP A 116 -11.22 5.25 -13.28
CA ASP A 116 -12.26 4.40 -13.85
C ASP A 116 -12.01 2.94 -13.48
N THR A 117 -13.07 2.30 -12.98
CA THR A 117 -13.08 0.88 -12.67
C THR A 117 -14.34 0.25 -13.23
N LYS A 118 -14.16 -0.88 -13.95
CA LYS A 118 -15.26 -1.62 -14.57
C LYS A 118 -15.14 -3.09 -14.27
N ARG A 119 -16.22 -3.68 -13.78
CA ARG A 119 -16.30 -5.12 -13.56
C ARG A 119 -16.51 -5.86 -14.88
N LYS A 120 -15.81 -6.98 -15.06
CA LYS A 120 -16.11 -7.93 -16.13
C LYS A 120 -17.34 -8.75 -15.77
N GLU A 121 -18.30 -8.84 -16.71
CA GLU A 121 -19.57 -9.52 -16.50
C GLU A 121 -19.38 -10.97 -16.03
N GLY A 122 -20.12 -11.34 -14.97
CA GLY A 122 -20.10 -12.69 -14.40
C GLY A 122 -18.79 -13.11 -13.73
N LYS A 123 -17.82 -12.20 -13.57
CA LYS A 123 -16.50 -12.50 -12.99
C LYS A 123 -16.20 -11.59 -11.81
N LEU A 124 -15.35 -12.05 -10.90
CA LEU A 124 -14.78 -11.21 -9.84
C LEU A 124 -13.47 -10.55 -10.30
N GLU A 125 -13.51 -10.00 -11.51
CA GLU A 125 -12.38 -9.37 -12.20
C GLU A 125 -12.78 -7.97 -12.63
N PHE A 126 -11.90 -7.00 -12.42
CA PHE A 126 -12.14 -5.58 -12.63
C PHE A 126 -11.03 -5.01 -13.48
N SER A 127 -11.37 -4.25 -14.53
CA SER A 127 -10.40 -3.43 -15.25
C SER A 127 -10.29 -2.07 -14.56
N ILE A 128 -9.07 -1.63 -14.30
CA ILE A 128 -8.75 -0.36 -13.63
C ILE A 128 -7.95 0.54 -14.57
N ARG A 129 -8.21 1.85 -14.49
CA ARG A 129 -7.41 2.90 -15.13
C ARG A 129 -7.16 4.03 -14.15
N GLY A 130 -6.02 4.70 -14.31
CA GLY A 130 -5.63 5.78 -13.44
C GLY A 130 -4.30 6.38 -13.82
N LYS A 131 -3.71 7.12 -12.89
CA LYS A 131 -2.38 7.72 -13.01
C LYS A 131 -1.55 7.46 -11.76
N SER A 132 -0.26 7.26 -11.94
CA SER A 132 0.75 7.24 -10.88
C SER A 132 1.56 8.55 -10.93
N ASN A 133 2.20 8.93 -9.82
CA ASN A 133 3.08 10.09 -9.77
C ASN A 133 4.23 9.86 -8.78
N VAL A 134 5.47 9.88 -9.30
CA VAL A 134 6.71 9.84 -8.50
C VAL A 134 7.55 11.06 -8.86
N SER A 135 7.78 11.95 -7.88
CA SER A 135 8.59 13.16 -8.08
C SER A 135 8.17 14.01 -9.29
N GLY A 136 6.88 14.06 -9.62
CA GLY A 136 6.34 14.82 -10.76
C GLY A 136 6.34 14.06 -12.09
N ASN A 137 6.93 12.87 -12.16
CA ASN A 137 6.77 11.97 -13.30
C ASN A 137 5.40 11.29 -13.20
N ILE A 138 4.46 11.74 -14.03
CA ILE A 138 3.10 11.23 -14.08
C ILE A 138 3.00 10.22 -15.22
N CYS A 139 2.53 9.02 -14.91
CA CYS A 139 2.26 7.98 -15.91
C CYS A 139 0.79 7.55 -15.84
N ASP A 140 0.16 7.42 -16.99
CA ASP A 140 -1.14 6.77 -17.10
C ASP A 140 -0.95 5.26 -16.95
N PHE A 141 -1.86 4.58 -16.27
CA PHE A 141 -1.85 3.12 -16.18
C PHE A 141 -3.21 2.52 -16.50
N LYS A 142 -3.17 1.26 -16.94
CA LYS A 142 -4.34 0.40 -17.08
C LYS A 142 -3.99 -1.00 -16.60
N GLY A 143 -4.97 -1.74 -16.09
CA GLY A 143 -4.70 -3.08 -15.61
C GLY A 143 -5.93 -3.79 -15.11
N SER A 144 -5.71 -4.76 -14.23
CA SER A 144 -6.76 -5.57 -13.65
C SER A 144 -6.57 -5.82 -12.16
N VAL A 145 -7.69 -6.02 -11.48
CA VAL A 145 -7.78 -6.56 -10.13
C VAL A 145 -8.66 -7.80 -10.17
N ASN A 146 -8.14 -8.92 -9.67
CA ASN A 146 -8.85 -10.21 -9.60
C ASN A 146 -9.05 -10.57 -8.14
N ILE A 147 -10.31 -10.61 -7.68
CA ILE A 147 -10.62 -11.01 -6.31
C ILE A 147 -10.25 -12.48 -6.13
N LEU A 148 -9.46 -12.74 -5.10
CA LEU A 148 -9.03 -14.07 -4.69
C LEU A 148 -9.90 -14.62 -3.58
N LYS A 149 -10.29 -13.75 -2.64
CA LYS A 149 -10.98 -14.17 -1.42
C LYS A 149 -11.81 -13.04 -0.81
N ILE A 150 -12.99 -13.37 -0.28
CA ILE A 150 -13.82 -12.49 0.54
C ILE A 150 -14.14 -13.21 1.84
N LEU A 151 -13.66 -12.63 2.94
CA LEU A 151 -13.78 -13.16 4.29
C LEU A 151 -14.80 -12.35 5.09
N GLU A 152 -15.99 -12.90 5.29
CA GLU A 152 -17.06 -12.26 6.07
C GLU A 152 -16.96 -12.62 7.54
N ILE A 153 -17.04 -11.61 8.42
CA ILE A 153 -16.97 -11.79 9.86
C ILE A 153 -18.20 -12.57 10.35
N LYS A 154 -17.99 -13.60 11.17
CA LYS A 154 -19.11 -14.37 11.75
C LYS A 154 -19.92 -13.47 12.68
N GLY A 155 -21.24 -13.53 12.57
CA GLY A 155 -22.15 -12.64 13.32
C GLY A 155 -21.99 -12.66 14.85
N GLU A 156 -21.44 -13.74 15.42
CA GLU A 156 -21.12 -13.83 16.86
C GLU A 156 -20.01 -12.86 17.32
N HIS A 157 -19.25 -12.28 16.40
CA HIS A 157 -18.21 -11.30 16.69
C HIS A 157 -18.72 -9.84 16.67
N GLY A 158 -20.03 -9.60 16.52
CA GLY A 158 -20.65 -8.28 16.72
C GLY A 158 -20.59 -7.32 15.52
N PHE A 159 -20.08 -7.80 14.37
CA PHE A 159 -19.94 -7.03 13.13
C PHE A 159 -20.56 -7.78 11.95
N PRO A 160 -21.89 -8.03 11.96
CA PRO A 160 -22.55 -8.69 10.84
C PRO A 160 -22.37 -7.85 9.57
N ASP A 161 -22.32 -8.51 8.41
CA ASP A 161 -22.19 -7.91 7.08
C ASP A 161 -20.84 -7.25 6.78
N GLN A 162 -19.92 -7.14 7.75
CA GLN A 162 -18.55 -6.70 7.50
C GLN A 162 -17.70 -7.84 6.94
N ALA A 163 -16.91 -7.52 5.92
CA ALA A 163 -15.99 -8.48 5.32
C ALA A 163 -14.69 -7.80 4.87
N THR A 164 -13.67 -8.62 4.63
CA THR A 164 -12.43 -8.19 4.00
C THR A 164 -12.28 -8.87 2.64
N LEU A 165 -12.08 -8.07 1.61
CA LEU A 165 -11.82 -8.51 0.25
C LEU A 165 -10.31 -8.53 0.02
N PHE A 166 -9.81 -9.62 -0.55
CA PHE A 166 -8.45 -9.78 -1.03
C PHE A 166 -8.43 -10.04 -2.52
N ALA A 167 -7.52 -9.38 -3.22
CA ALA A 167 -7.34 -9.54 -4.66
C ALA A 167 -5.86 -9.52 -5.03
N GLU A 168 -5.54 -10.06 -6.20
CA GLU A 168 -4.29 -9.73 -6.88
C GLU A 168 -4.54 -8.55 -7.84
N TYR A 169 -3.52 -7.73 -8.04
CA TYR A 169 -3.57 -6.65 -9.01
C TYR A 169 -2.34 -6.66 -9.93
N GLU A 170 -2.54 -6.21 -11.15
CA GLU A 170 -1.47 -5.95 -12.11
C GLU A 170 -1.83 -4.72 -12.95
N LEU A 171 -1.04 -3.66 -12.82
CA LEU A 171 -1.25 -2.36 -13.46
C LEU A 171 -0.05 -2.03 -14.35
N TYR A 172 -0.32 -1.67 -15.59
CA TYR A 172 0.68 -1.40 -16.61
C TYR A 172 0.68 0.11 -16.89
N GLU A 173 1.76 0.78 -16.54
CA GLU A 173 1.98 2.17 -16.98
C GLU A 173 2.16 2.21 -18.51
N ASP A 174 1.84 3.33 -19.15
CA ASP A 174 2.05 3.53 -20.58
C ASP A 174 3.56 3.46 -20.88
N SER A 175 3.97 2.44 -21.63
CA SER A 175 5.36 2.20 -22.01
C SER A 175 6.00 3.32 -22.83
N THR A 176 5.21 4.24 -23.38
CA THR A 176 5.70 5.42 -24.11
C THR A 176 6.11 6.57 -23.19
N GLN A 177 5.70 6.53 -21.91
CA GLN A 177 6.03 7.53 -20.91
C GLN A 177 7.36 7.23 -20.22
N ASN A 178 8.00 8.29 -19.72
CA ASN A 178 9.30 8.16 -19.06
C ASN A 178 9.18 7.41 -17.74
N HIS A 179 10.20 6.60 -17.44
CA HIS A 179 10.28 5.85 -16.19
C HIS A 179 9.04 4.98 -15.90
N ALA A 180 8.41 4.45 -16.94
CA ALA A 180 7.26 3.56 -16.82
C ALA A 180 7.65 2.11 -16.47
N GLY A 181 6.70 1.40 -15.86
CA GLY A 181 6.83 0.01 -15.46
C GLY A 181 5.49 -0.66 -15.16
N ILE A 182 5.57 -1.77 -14.44
CA ILE A 182 4.43 -2.61 -14.06
C ILE A 182 4.33 -2.60 -12.54
N PHE A 183 3.15 -2.28 -12.01
CA PHE A 183 2.81 -2.53 -10.61
C PHE A 183 2.14 -3.89 -10.48
N LYS A 184 2.53 -4.68 -9.47
CA LYS A 184 1.93 -5.98 -9.20
C LYS A 184 1.96 -6.32 -7.72
N GLY A 185 0.88 -6.90 -7.20
CA GLY A 185 0.87 -7.44 -5.85
C GLY A 185 -0.52 -7.82 -5.34
N THR A 186 -0.70 -7.70 -4.03
CA THR A 186 -1.95 -7.99 -3.31
C THR A 186 -2.68 -6.70 -2.94
N PHE A 187 -3.99 -6.70 -3.11
CA PHE A 187 -4.92 -5.67 -2.67
C PHE A 187 -5.80 -6.22 -1.53
N GLU A 188 -5.96 -5.43 -0.48
CA GLU A 188 -6.91 -5.64 0.61
C GLU A 188 -7.89 -4.46 0.69
N CYS A 189 -9.17 -4.75 0.93
CA CYS A 189 -10.22 -3.76 1.13
C CYS A 189 -11.17 -4.18 2.24
N SER A 190 -11.51 -3.27 3.17
CA SER A 190 -12.64 -3.50 4.08
C SER A 190 -13.95 -3.13 3.41
N ILE A 191 -14.94 -4.01 3.49
CA ILE A 191 -16.22 -3.89 2.77
C ILE A 191 -17.41 -4.20 3.67
N VAL A 192 -18.57 -3.68 3.29
CA VAL A 192 -19.87 -4.07 3.85
C VAL A 192 -20.71 -4.74 2.78
N ILE A 193 -21.42 -5.81 3.16
CA ILE A 193 -22.24 -6.64 2.29
C ILE A 193 -23.72 -6.48 2.66
N ASP A 194 -24.52 -5.86 1.80
CA ASP A 194 -25.97 -5.90 1.93
C ASP A 194 -26.51 -7.19 1.29
N HIS A 195 -26.73 -8.24 2.09
CA HIS A 195 -27.27 -9.51 1.61
C HIS A 195 -28.72 -9.42 1.08
N GLN A 196 -29.50 -8.43 1.52
CA GLN A 196 -30.87 -8.25 1.07
C GLN A 196 -30.90 -7.63 -0.34
N ARG A 197 -30.08 -6.59 -0.56
CA ARG A 197 -29.96 -5.90 -1.85
C ARG A 197 -28.97 -6.57 -2.80
N LYS A 198 -28.14 -7.48 -2.29
CA LYS A 198 -27.01 -8.09 -2.98
C LYS A 198 -26.00 -7.04 -3.47
N GLU A 199 -25.65 -6.11 -2.60
CA GLU A 199 -24.73 -5.00 -2.90
C GLU A 199 -23.51 -5.04 -1.98
N ILE A 200 -22.34 -4.70 -2.52
CA ILE A 200 -21.06 -4.62 -1.81
C ILE A 200 -20.50 -3.23 -1.99
N LYS A 201 -20.07 -2.60 -0.91
CA LYS A 201 -19.49 -1.25 -0.90
C LYS A 201 -18.31 -1.16 0.07
N LEU A 202 -17.53 -0.10 -0.05
CA LEU A 202 -16.45 0.22 0.89
C LEU A 202 -17.00 0.37 2.33
N ASP A 203 -16.27 -0.17 3.31
CA ASP A 203 -16.56 0.09 4.72
C ASP A 203 -15.80 1.34 5.20
N GLU A 204 -16.53 2.45 5.35
CA GLU A 204 -15.98 3.72 5.85
C GLU A 204 -16.31 3.96 7.33
N SER A 205 -16.83 2.96 8.06
CA SER A 205 -17.32 3.13 9.44
C SER A 205 -16.26 3.58 10.44
N SER A 206 -14.98 3.30 10.15
CA SER A 206 -13.82 3.66 10.99
C SER A 206 -12.93 4.75 10.37
N GLU A 207 -13.42 5.49 9.35
CA GLU A 207 -12.68 6.60 8.76
C GLU A 207 -12.18 7.56 9.85
N TYR A 208 -10.90 7.94 9.80
CA TYR A 208 -10.20 8.79 10.80
C TYR A 208 -9.95 8.17 12.19
N SER A 209 -10.08 6.86 12.34
CA SER A 209 -9.66 6.18 13.58
C SER A 209 -8.14 5.98 13.60
N ASP A 210 -7.54 5.92 14.80
CA ASP A 210 -6.11 5.64 14.95
C ASP A 210 -5.72 4.33 14.25
N GLY A 211 -4.64 4.37 13.45
CA GLY A 211 -4.15 3.21 12.71
C GLY A 211 -5.05 2.78 11.56
N TYR A 212 -6.03 3.60 11.15
CA TYR A 212 -6.93 3.26 10.05
C TYR A 212 -6.14 3.01 8.76
N TYR A 213 -6.55 1.95 8.07
CA TYR A 213 -6.22 1.62 6.69
C TYR A 213 -7.47 0.94 6.13
N ASN A 214 -7.74 1.12 4.83
CA ASN A 214 -8.94 0.54 4.24
C ASN A 214 -8.66 -0.14 2.92
N ARG A 215 -8.19 0.63 1.93
CA ARG A 215 -7.71 0.10 0.65
C ARG A 215 -6.19 0.06 0.69
N THR A 216 -5.61 -1.13 0.79
CA THR A 216 -4.16 -1.33 0.90
C THR A 216 -3.64 -2.17 -0.26
N TYR A 217 -2.64 -1.66 -0.97
CA TYR A 217 -1.95 -2.34 -2.05
C TYR A 217 -0.50 -2.60 -1.64
N VAL A 218 -0.15 -3.88 -1.50
CA VAL A 218 1.20 -4.32 -1.16
C VAL A 218 1.79 -5.04 -2.36
N GLY A 219 2.90 -4.54 -2.90
CA GLY A 219 3.54 -5.19 -4.03
C GLY A 219 4.83 -4.55 -4.50
N THR A 220 5.04 -4.61 -5.80
CA THR A 220 6.26 -4.16 -6.47
C THR A 220 5.95 -3.26 -7.64
N TRP A 221 6.95 -2.46 -8.01
CA TRP A 221 7.05 -1.82 -9.31
C TRP A 221 8.26 -2.36 -10.06
N LYS A 222 8.07 -2.74 -11.33
CA LYS A 222 9.15 -3.25 -12.19
C LYS A 222 9.30 -2.38 -13.42
N SER A 223 10.47 -1.79 -13.62
CA SER A 223 10.76 -0.94 -14.80
C SER A 223 10.68 -1.74 -16.10
N TYR A 224 10.07 -1.16 -17.14
CA TYR A 224 10.15 -1.73 -18.49
C TYR A 224 11.57 -1.68 -19.06
N ASN A 225 12.28 -0.57 -18.83
CA ASN A 225 13.56 -0.31 -19.48
C ASN A 225 14.72 -1.03 -18.82
N SER A 226 14.83 -0.97 -17.49
CA SER A 226 15.95 -1.58 -16.76
C SER A 226 15.64 -2.95 -16.18
N GLY A 227 14.36 -3.33 -16.09
CA GLY A 227 13.94 -4.53 -15.37
C GLY A 227 14.08 -4.45 -13.84
N ASN A 228 14.55 -3.31 -13.30
CA ASN A 228 14.72 -3.11 -11.87
C ASN A 228 13.39 -3.27 -11.14
N LEU A 229 13.41 -4.09 -10.08
CA LEU A 229 12.29 -4.31 -9.18
C LEU A 229 12.43 -3.43 -7.95
N LYS A 230 11.34 -2.77 -7.55
CA LYS A 230 11.27 -1.96 -6.34
C LYS A 230 10.07 -2.37 -5.50
N LYS A 231 10.20 -2.28 -4.17
CA LYS A 231 9.07 -2.25 -3.25
C LYS A 231 8.11 -1.14 -3.67
N CYS A 232 6.81 -1.43 -3.69
CA CYS A 232 5.78 -0.43 -3.96
C CYS A 232 4.54 -0.74 -3.11
N ILE A 233 4.30 0.08 -2.10
CA ILE A 233 3.18 -0.10 -1.17
C ILE A 233 2.42 1.22 -1.11
N TRP A 234 1.11 1.19 -1.33
CA TRP A 234 0.27 2.38 -1.39
C TRP A 234 -1.15 2.05 -0.92
N GLY A 235 -1.90 3.08 -0.53
CA GLY A 235 -3.25 2.88 -0.06
C GLY A 235 -3.83 4.10 0.65
N ASP A 236 -4.91 3.85 1.38
CA ASP A 236 -5.49 4.84 2.27
C ASP A 236 -4.75 4.84 3.61
N TYR A 237 -4.39 6.04 4.09
CA TYR A 237 -3.84 6.28 5.43
C TYR A 237 -2.54 5.50 5.71
N ARG A 238 -2.56 4.54 6.66
CA ARG A 238 -1.36 3.86 7.17
C ARG A 238 -0.93 2.72 6.25
N LEU A 239 0.39 2.54 6.10
CA LEU A 239 0.95 1.56 5.17
C LEU A 239 1.67 0.42 5.92
N PRO A 240 1.53 -0.84 5.47
CA PRO A 240 2.26 -1.96 6.05
C PRO A 240 3.71 -2.02 5.56
N PHE A 241 4.55 -2.80 6.27
CA PHE A 241 5.96 -3.06 5.94
C PHE A 241 6.79 -1.79 5.71
N THR A 242 6.50 -0.76 6.50
CA THR A 242 7.18 0.54 6.46
C THR A 242 8.46 0.56 7.30
N PHE A 243 8.64 -0.37 8.23
CA PHE A 243 9.86 -0.51 9.07
C PHE A 243 10.18 0.80 9.81
N ASP A 244 11.28 1.47 9.47
CA ASP A 244 11.69 2.71 10.13
C ASP A 244 11.11 3.99 9.50
N PHE A 245 10.29 3.83 8.46
CA PHE A 245 9.63 4.95 7.78
C PHE A 245 8.49 5.54 8.62
N ASP A 246 7.60 4.73 9.16
CA ASP A 246 6.46 5.21 9.92
C ASP A 246 6.79 5.27 11.43
N GLN A 247 6.73 6.46 12.01
CA GLN A 247 7.03 6.70 13.42
C GLN A 247 5.82 7.20 14.21
N GLY A 248 4.63 7.15 13.63
CA GLY A 248 3.43 7.65 14.31
C GLY A 248 2.80 6.62 15.24
N ASP A 249 2.25 7.09 16.36
CA ASP A 249 1.55 6.25 17.33
C ASP A 249 0.09 5.97 16.92
N GLY A 250 -0.56 6.91 16.23
CA GLY A 250 -1.92 6.77 15.67
C GLY A 250 -1.91 6.85 14.15
N GLU A 251 -1.65 8.05 13.63
CA GLU A 251 -1.55 8.33 12.19
C GLU A 251 -0.16 8.00 11.62
N MET A 252 -0.06 7.83 10.30
CA MET A 252 1.23 7.65 9.64
C MET A 252 2.07 8.94 9.71
N ILE A 253 3.26 8.85 10.30
CA ILE A 253 4.21 9.96 10.37
C ILE A 253 5.53 9.51 9.73
N GLY A 254 5.85 10.07 8.57
CA GLY A 254 7.11 9.78 7.88
C GLY A 254 8.31 10.26 8.68
N ASN A 255 9.30 9.38 8.85
CA ASN A 255 10.56 9.68 9.51
C ASN A 255 11.27 10.85 8.81
N GLU A 256 11.83 11.77 9.62
CA GLU A 256 12.48 12.99 9.16
C GLU A 256 13.50 12.74 8.04
N LYS A 257 14.26 11.64 8.14
CA LYS A 257 15.28 11.28 7.14
C LYS A 257 14.74 10.99 5.73
N TYR A 258 13.44 10.72 5.60
CA TYR A 258 12.79 10.46 4.31
C TYR A 258 11.92 11.64 3.84
N LEU A 259 11.82 12.74 4.60
CA LEU A 259 10.93 13.86 4.24
C LEU A 259 11.25 14.44 2.86
N GLU A 260 12.54 14.60 2.56
CA GLU A 260 13.02 15.09 1.27
C GLU A 260 12.73 14.13 0.10
N ASN A 261 12.34 12.89 0.37
CA ASN A 261 11.95 11.91 -0.65
C ASN A 261 10.49 12.07 -1.11
N GLY A 262 9.94 13.28 -0.99
CA GLY A 262 8.62 13.68 -1.49
C GLY A 262 7.52 13.79 -0.43
N TRP A 263 7.86 13.64 0.85
CA TRP A 263 6.89 13.61 1.95
C TRP A 263 6.68 14.95 2.65
N THR A 264 7.47 15.99 2.34
CA THR A 264 7.34 17.32 2.98
C THR A 264 5.91 17.86 2.97
N THR A 265 5.26 17.92 1.80
CA THR A 265 3.91 18.51 1.68
C THR A 265 2.80 17.63 2.26
N PHE A 266 3.06 16.33 2.41
CA PHE A 266 2.17 15.41 3.12
C PHE A 266 2.26 15.65 4.63
N GLY A 267 3.48 15.69 5.17
CA GLY A 267 3.73 15.81 6.59
C GLY A 267 3.32 17.17 7.17
N ASP A 268 3.49 18.26 6.42
CA ASP A 268 3.06 19.59 6.86
C ASP A 268 1.60 19.94 6.45
N GLY A 269 0.95 19.04 5.70
CA GLY A 269 -0.43 19.22 5.22
C GLY A 269 -0.61 20.35 4.19
N SER A 270 0.47 20.97 3.70
CA SER A 270 0.41 22.14 2.81
C SER A 270 -0.25 21.86 1.45
N GLU A 271 -0.30 20.60 1.02
CA GLU A 271 -1.01 20.19 -0.20
C GLU A 271 -2.53 20.08 -0.03
N TYR A 272 -3.04 20.18 1.21
CA TYR A 272 -4.47 20.06 1.52
C TYR A 272 -5.09 21.41 1.92
N ASP A 273 -6.34 21.60 1.55
CA ASP A 273 -7.25 22.63 2.02
C ASP A 273 -8.18 22.05 3.10
N PHE A 274 -8.13 22.63 4.29
CA PHE A 274 -8.89 22.22 5.48
C PHE A 274 -10.11 23.10 5.76
N THR A 275 -10.49 23.99 4.83
CA THR A 275 -11.67 24.86 4.99
C THR A 275 -13.01 24.13 4.86
N ALA A 276 -13.01 22.98 4.20
CA ALA A 276 -14.17 22.10 4.08
C ALA A 276 -14.23 21.06 5.22
N ALA A 277 -15.39 20.44 5.41
CA ALA A 277 -15.59 19.39 6.43
C ALA A 277 -14.67 18.17 6.23
N LYS A 278 -14.27 17.88 4.98
CA LYS A 278 -13.24 16.90 4.65
C LYS A 278 -12.08 17.61 3.94
N PRO A 279 -10.80 17.31 4.28
CA PRO A 279 -9.65 17.89 3.59
C PRO A 279 -9.70 17.62 2.08
N ARG A 280 -9.32 18.61 1.28
CA ARG A 280 -9.29 18.49 -0.19
C ARG A 280 -7.90 18.78 -0.72
N LEU A 281 -7.48 18.03 -1.73
CA LEU A 281 -6.20 18.29 -2.39
C LEU A 281 -6.29 19.64 -3.14
N LYS A 282 -5.33 20.54 -2.93
CA LYS A 282 -5.30 21.85 -3.60
C LYS A 282 -5.02 21.74 -5.10
N ILE A 283 -4.25 20.74 -5.50
CA ILE A 283 -3.85 20.51 -6.88
C ILE A 283 -4.12 19.06 -7.25
N GLN A 284 -5.08 18.86 -8.14
CA GLN A 284 -5.39 17.55 -8.73
C GLN A 284 -4.37 17.28 -9.84
N TRP A 285 -3.20 16.75 -9.46
CA TRP A 285 -2.04 16.54 -10.36
C TRP A 285 -2.32 15.58 -11.52
N TRP A 286 -3.47 14.91 -11.53
CA TRP A 286 -3.91 13.99 -12.57
C TRP A 286 -4.74 14.66 -13.67
N GLU A 287 -5.10 15.94 -13.50
CA GLU A 287 -5.84 16.75 -14.48
C GLU A 287 -4.95 17.41 -15.53
#